data_AF-A0A1M7K111-F1
#
_entry.id   AF-A0A1M7K111-F1
#
_cell.length_a   1.000
_cell.length_b   1.000
_cell.length_c   1.000
_cell.angle_alpha   90.00
_cell.angle_beta   90.00
_cell.angle_gamma   90.00
#
_symmetry.space_group_name_H-M   'P 1'
#
loop_
_entity.id
_entity.type
_entity.pdbx_description
1 polymer ?
#
loop_
_entity_poly.entity_id
_entity_poly.type
_entity_poly.pdbx_seq_one_letter_code
_entity_poly.pdbx_strand_id
1 'polypeptide(L)'
;MKKIALTLTAVILTLVGCKPNEENLKFTDKVEKAHHKQEFLAKEAVQFDLKLAFGGTERMDAKFTILTNSTKGIIEYKNGAKIIFDQDKVFYAATIPNEESVRFDAFTWEYFFLFPYKLMDPGTIWNSYDNIEKDQQNYLTEKLTFKSGTGDAPDDWYVVYADKKTNLLEKSAYIVTLKAGKKDAEKNPHAIQYLDYKEVDGIPIATKWVFWGWKEGKGLTEELGQATLTNIKFIKADAADFEPATDFKKK
;
A
#
# COMPACT_ATOMS: atom_id res chain seq x y z
N MET A 1 25.45 16.50 71.34
CA MET A 1 25.67 16.01 69.97
C MET A 1 24.32 15.68 69.34
N LYS A 2 23.76 16.59 68.52
CA LYS A 2 22.45 16.41 67.86
C LYS A 2 22.68 15.71 66.52
N LYS A 3 22.11 14.52 66.33
CA LYS A 3 22.11 13.81 65.04
C LYS A 3 20.99 14.41 64.18
N ILE A 4 21.37 15.01 63.04
CA ILE A 4 20.44 15.50 62.02
C ILE A 4 20.15 14.31 61.10
N ALA A 5 18.89 13.87 61.07
CA ALA A 5 18.39 12.90 60.11
C ALA A 5 18.08 13.64 58.80
N LEU A 6 18.77 13.26 57.73
CA LEU A 6 18.54 13.78 56.39
C LEU A 6 17.53 12.86 55.69
N THR A 7 16.26 13.27 55.64
CA THR A 7 15.21 12.54 54.93
C THR A 7 15.30 12.89 53.44
N LEU A 8 15.71 11.93 52.62
CA LEU A 8 15.78 12.08 51.16
C LEU A 8 14.39 11.80 50.57
N THR A 9 13.64 12.84 50.25
CA THR A 9 12.33 12.71 49.57
C THR A 9 12.57 12.50 48.08
N ALA A 10 12.40 11.27 47.60
CA ALA A 10 12.43 10.97 46.17
C ALA A 10 11.13 11.46 45.51
N VAL A 11 11.23 12.49 44.66
CA VAL A 11 10.14 12.95 43.81
C VAL A 11 10.04 12.01 42.61
N ILE A 12 9.04 11.13 42.61
CA ILE A 12 8.70 10.31 41.47
C ILE A 12 7.96 11.21 40.48
N LEU A 13 8.66 11.65 39.43
CA LEU A 13 8.07 12.38 38.31
C LEU A 13 7.33 11.36 37.42
N THR A 14 6.03 11.19 37.63
CA THR A 14 5.19 10.43 36.69
C THR A 14 5.03 11.25 35.42
N LEU A 15 5.79 10.92 34.38
CA LEU A 15 5.55 11.40 33.02
C LEU A 15 4.21 10.81 32.55
N VAL A 16 3.12 11.53 32.79
CA VAL A 16 1.85 11.30 32.10
C VAL A 16 2.07 11.74 30.67
N GLY A 17 2.55 10.81 29.83
CA GLY A 17 2.61 11.00 28.40
C GLY A 17 1.19 11.20 27.89
N CYS A 18 0.86 12.41 27.42
CA CYS A 18 -0.36 12.68 26.68
C CYS A 18 -0.38 11.78 25.43
N LYS A 19 -0.99 10.60 25.52
CA LYS A 19 -1.43 9.91 24.30
C LYS A 19 -2.51 10.79 23.67
N PRO A 20 -2.35 11.23 22.41
CA PRO A 20 -3.40 11.98 21.74
C PRO A 20 -4.69 11.15 21.76
N ASN A 21 -5.82 11.80 22.07
CA ASN A 21 -7.12 11.15 22.05
C ASN A 21 -7.40 10.65 20.62
N GLU A 22 -7.45 9.33 20.42
CA GLU A 22 -7.52 8.71 19.09
C GLU A 22 -8.77 9.12 18.31
N GLU A 23 -9.82 9.55 19.00
CA GLU A 23 -11.06 10.05 18.40
C GLU A 23 -10.83 11.24 17.46
N ASN A 24 -9.87 12.13 17.79
CA ASN A 24 -9.64 13.39 17.07
C ASN A 24 -8.64 13.29 15.90
N LEU A 25 -8.11 12.10 15.63
CA LEU A 25 -7.19 11.90 14.50
C LEU A 25 -7.94 11.98 13.15
N LYS A 26 -7.27 12.52 12.12
CA LYS A 26 -7.79 12.50 10.75
C LYS A 26 -7.85 11.05 10.25
N PHE A 27 -8.65 10.81 9.21
CA PHE A 27 -8.75 9.49 8.58
C PHE A 27 -7.37 8.90 8.23
N THR A 28 -6.52 9.66 7.54
CA THR A 28 -5.18 9.21 7.14
C THR A 28 -4.31 8.85 8.35
N ASP A 29 -4.34 9.65 9.41
CA ASP A 29 -3.58 9.38 10.64
C ASP A 29 -4.04 8.08 11.29
N LYS A 30 -5.36 7.82 11.33
CA LYS A 30 -5.92 6.59 11.89
C LYS A 30 -5.46 5.36 11.12
N VAL A 31 -5.53 5.40 9.79
CA VAL A 31 -5.14 4.28 8.94
C VAL A 31 -3.63 4.06 8.98
N GLU A 32 -2.82 5.08 8.72
CA GLU A 32 -1.35 4.93 8.71
C GLU A 32 -0.80 4.48 10.08
N LYS A 33 -1.43 4.92 11.18
CA LYS A 33 -1.09 4.45 12.53
C LYS A 33 -1.49 2.99 12.71
N ALA A 34 -2.67 2.57 12.28
CA ALA A 34 -3.11 1.17 12.40
C ALA A 34 -2.24 0.20 11.60
N HIS A 35 -1.65 0.65 10.51
CA HIS A 35 -0.69 -0.15 9.74
C HIS A 35 0.75 -0.08 10.25
N HIS A 36 1.01 0.64 11.34
CA HIS A 36 2.34 0.81 11.92
C HIS A 36 3.33 1.42 10.90
N LYS A 37 2.91 2.50 10.22
CA LYS A 37 3.71 3.15 9.17
C LYS A 37 5.11 3.55 9.63
N GLN A 38 5.27 4.03 10.86
CA GLN A 38 6.59 4.45 11.36
C GLN A 38 7.55 3.26 11.46
N GLU A 39 7.05 2.14 12.00
CA GLU A 39 7.79 0.89 12.11
C GLU A 39 8.08 0.30 10.73
N PHE A 40 7.12 0.37 9.80
CA PHE A 40 7.30 -0.05 8.42
C PHE A 40 8.39 0.75 7.71
N LEU A 41 8.35 2.09 7.78
CA LEU A 41 9.34 2.96 7.15
C LEU A 41 10.72 2.91 7.83
N ALA A 42 10.81 2.40 9.05
CA ALA A 42 12.09 2.13 9.72
C ALA A 42 12.79 0.87 9.16
N LYS A 43 12.06 0.00 8.46
CA LYS A 43 12.63 -1.12 7.70
C LYS A 43 13.14 -0.60 6.36
N GLU A 44 14.20 -1.20 5.83
CA GLU A 44 14.83 -0.72 4.61
C GLU A 44 14.10 -1.24 3.36
N ALA A 45 13.87 -2.54 3.30
CA ALA A 45 13.16 -3.18 2.22
C ALA A 45 12.22 -4.27 2.75
N VAL A 46 11.22 -4.59 1.94
CA VAL A 46 10.33 -5.73 2.14
C VAL A 46 10.40 -6.64 0.92
N GLN A 47 10.47 -7.94 1.18
CA GLN A 47 10.41 -8.99 0.18
C GLN A 47 9.15 -9.81 0.39
N PHE A 48 8.47 -10.17 -0.69
CA PHE A 48 7.30 -11.05 -0.68
C PHE A 48 7.13 -11.73 -2.04
N ASP A 49 6.52 -12.91 -2.05
CA ASP A 49 6.08 -13.57 -3.27
C ASP A 49 4.62 -13.21 -3.53
N LEU A 50 4.31 -12.77 -4.75
CA LEU A 50 2.98 -12.43 -5.21
C LEU A 50 2.52 -13.43 -6.27
N LYS A 51 1.40 -14.09 -6.00
CA LYS A 51 0.66 -14.87 -7.01
C LYS A 51 -0.65 -14.17 -7.33
N LEU A 52 -0.81 -13.74 -8.57
CA LEU A 52 -1.93 -12.93 -9.06
C LEU A 52 -2.69 -13.67 -10.17
N ALA A 53 -4.01 -13.68 -10.09
CA ALA A 53 -4.88 -14.24 -11.12
C ALA A 53 -6.09 -13.34 -11.39
N PHE A 54 -6.51 -13.27 -12.65
CA PHE A 54 -7.74 -12.59 -13.09
C PHE A 54 -8.53 -13.52 -14.01
N GLY A 55 -9.85 -13.59 -13.84
CA GLY A 55 -10.71 -14.47 -14.65
C GLY A 55 -10.27 -15.94 -14.64
N GLY A 56 -9.73 -16.42 -13.51
CA GLY A 56 -9.21 -17.78 -13.36
C GLY A 56 -7.86 -18.05 -14.03
N THR A 57 -7.24 -17.06 -14.67
CA THR A 57 -5.93 -17.19 -15.34
C THR A 57 -4.84 -16.52 -14.53
N GLU A 58 -3.73 -17.21 -14.32
CA GLU A 58 -2.53 -16.65 -13.68
C GLU A 58 -1.98 -15.49 -14.54
N ARG A 59 -1.79 -14.34 -13.90
CA ARG A 59 -1.24 -13.11 -14.50
C ARG A 59 0.19 -12.86 -14.05
N MET A 60 0.53 -13.24 -12.82
CA MET A 60 1.87 -13.05 -12.26
C MET A 60 2.14 -14.10 -11.17
N ASP A 61 3.34 -14.67 -11.21
CA ASP A 61 3.94 -15.48 -10.14
C ASP A 61 5.38 -14.96 -10.02
N ALA A 62 5.59 -14.03 -9.09
CA ALA A 62 6.82 -13.26 -9.00
C ALA A 62 7.18 -12.89 -7.56
N LYS A 63 8.48 -12.80 -7.30
CA LYS A 63 9.02 -12.29 -6.05
C LYS A 63 9.30 -10.80 -6.19
N PHE A 64 8.79 -10.02 -5.25
CA PHE A 64 9.02 -8.60 -5.12
C PHE A 64 10.08 -8.35 -4.05
N THR A 65 11.00 -7.43 -4.32
CA THR A 65 11.83 -6.79 -3.29
C THR A 65 11.77 -5.30 -3.53
N ILE A 66 11.17 -4.56 -2.61
CA ILE A 66 10.91 -3.11 -2.76
C ILE A 66 11.43 -2.37 -1.52
N LEU A 67 11.99 -1.19 -1.74
CA LEU A 67 12.29 -0.28 -0.63
C LEU A 67 10.98 0.21 -0.02
N THR A 68 10.92 0.31 1.31
CA THR A 68 9.70 0.72 2.03
C THR A 68 9.28 2.16 1.73
N ASN A 69 10.21 2.98 1.25
CA ASN A 69 9.95 4.33 0.76
C ASN A 69 9.52 4.38 -0.73
N SER A 70 9.22 3.23 -1.33
CA SER A 70 8.79 3.04 -2.73
C SER A 70 9.74 3.59 -3.81
N THR A 71 11.00 3.92 -3.48
CA THR A 71 11.89 4.56 -4.46
C THR A 71 12.56 3.57 -5.41
N LYS A 72 12.76 2.32 -5.01
CA LYS A 72 13.35 1.29 -5.84
C LYS A 72 12.71 -0.06 -5.60
N GLY A 73 12.74 -0.91 -6.61
CA GLY A 73 12.24 -2.25 -6.51
C GLY A 73 12.69 -3.16 -7.64
N ILE A 74 12.63 -4.45 -7.38
CA ILE A 74 12.84 -5.52 -8.34
C ILE A 74 11.69 -6.52 -8.25
N ILE A 75 11.21 -6.94 -9.42
CA ILE A 75 10.21 -7.98 -9.61
C ILE A 75 10.90 -9.11 -10.37
N GLU A 76 11.04 -10.28 -9.73
CA GLU A 76 11.66 -11.47 -10.30
C GLU A 76 10.57 -12.51 -10.62
N TYR A 77 10.27 -12.70 -11.91
CA TYR A 77 9.31 -13.68 -12.38
C TYR A 77 9.89 -15.09 -12.26
N LYS A 78 9.00 -16.08 -12.15
CA LYS A 78 9.37 -17.51 -12.10
C LYS A 78 10.23 -18.00 -13.26
N ASN A 79 10.09 -17.39 -14.45
CA ASN A 79 10.91 -17.71 -15.62
C ASN A 79 12.31 -17.05 -15.59
N GLY A 80 12.65 -16.34 -14.51
CA GLY A 80 13.90 -15.60 -14.34
C GLY A 80 13.92 -14.20 -14.94
N ALA A 81 12.86 -13.79 -15.66
CA ALA A 81 12.75 -12.42 -16.16
C ALA A 81 12.61 -11.42 -14.99
N LYS A 82 13.15 -10.23 -15.18
CA LYS A 82 13.20 -9.19 -14.16
C LYS A 82 12.65 -7.87 -14.66
N ILE A 83 11.95 -7.15 -13.79
CA ILE A 83 11.67 -5.73 -13.91
C ILE A 83 12.35 -5.04 -12.73
N ILE A 84 13.09 -3.98 -12.99
CA ILE A 84 13.72 -3.13 -11.97
C ILE A 84 13.21 -1.71 -12.17
N PHE A 85 12.79 -1.06 -11.09
CA PHE A 85 12.49 0.37 -11.11
C PHE A 85 13.40 1.14 -10.14
N ASP A 86 13.82 2.32 -10.58
CA ASP A 86 14.53 3.32 -9.77
C ASP A 86 13.86 4.67 -10.03
N GLN A 87 13.06 5.09 -9.04
CA GLN A 87 12.14 6.21 -9.13
C GLN A 87 11.18 6.05 -10.33
N ASP A 88 11.29 6.91 -11.33
CA ASP A 88 10.45 6.95 -12.53
C ASP A 88 10.98 6.07 -13.68
N LYS A 89 12.20 5.55 -13.56
CA LYS A 89 12.88 4.76 -14.59
C LYS A 89 12.55 3.28 -14.42
N VAL A 90 12.19 2.62 -15.52
CA VAL A 90 11.92 1.18 -15.52
C VAL A 90 12.89 0.47 -16.48
N PHE A 91 13.50 -0.60 -16.01
CA PHE A 91 14.38 -1.48 -16.75
C PHE A 91 13.84 -2.91 -16.71
N TYR A 92 14.03 -3.68 -17.78
CA TYR A 92 13.49 -5.03 -17.83
C TYR A 92 14.29 -5.95 -18.76
N ALA A 93 14.29 -7.24 -18.41
CA ALA A 93 14.89 -8.28 -19.23
C ALA A 93 14.10 -8.49 -20.53
N ALA A 94 14.79 -8.76 -21.64
CA ALA A 94 14.15 -9.04 -22.94
C ALA A 94 13.24 -10.29 -22.94
N THR A 95 13.38 -11.16 -21.92
CA THR A 95 12.59 -12.36 -21.69
C THR A 95 11.29 -12.12 -20.92
N ILE A 96 10.91 -10.86 -20.68
CA ILE A 96 9.67 -10.52 -19.98
C ILE A 96 8.45 -11.10 -20.73
N PRO A 97 7.44 -11.67 -20.03
CA PRO A 97 6.30 -12.29 -20.71
C PRO A 97 5.48 -11.32 -21.56
N ASN A 98 5.43 -10.03 -21.18
CA ASN A 98 4.71 -9.00 -21.90
C ASN A 98 5.40 -7.64 -21.75
N GLU A 99 6.02 -7.16 -22.81
CA GLU A 99 6.70 -5.86 -22.83
C GLU A 99 5.73 -4.69 -22.63
N GLU A 100 4.49 -4.79 -23.09
CA GLU A 100 3.48 -3.73 -22.98
C GLU A 100 3.09 -3.47 -21.52
N SER A 101 3.08 -4.50 -20.67
CA SER A 101 2.68 -4.37 -19.26
C SER A 101 3.79 -3.90 -18.33
N VAL A 102 5.06 -3.91 -18.76
CA VAL A 102 6.23 -3.64 -17.88
C VAL A 102 6.07 -2.42 -16.98
N ARG A 103 5.71 -1.25 -17.52
CA ARG A 103 5.58 -0.02 -16.71
C ARG A 103 4.39 -0.09 -15.75
N PHE A 104 3.30 -0.73 -16.18
CA PHE A 104 2.15 -0.96 -15.32
C PHE A 104 2.49 -1.94 -14.17
N ASP A 105 3.17 -3.05 -14.48
CA ASP A 105 3.57 -4.07 -13.51
C ASP A 105 4.61 -3.54 -12.51
N ALA A 106 5.52 -2.67 -12.95
CA ALA A 106 6.53 -2.04 -12.10
C ALA A 106 5.93 -1.26 -10.92
N PHE A 107 4.81 -0.56 -11.15
CA PHE A 107 4.27 0.38 -10.17
C PHE A 107 2.93 -0.05 -9.55
N THR A 108 2.10 -0.82 -10.24
CA THR A 108 0.72 -1.06 -9.77
C THR A 108 0.66 -1.97 -8.54
N TRP A 109 1.36 -3.11 -8.61
CA TRP A 109 1.23 -4.14 -7.57
C TRP A 109 1.96 -3.76 -6.28
N GLU A 110 3.11 -3.09 -6.41
CA GLU A 110 3.81 -2.51 -5.27
C GLU A 110 3.01 -1.35 -4.66
N TYR A 111 2.36 -0.51 -5.49
CA TYR A 111 1.51 0.55 -4.98
C TYR A 111 0.33 0.03 -4.16
N PHE A 112 -0.33 -1.06 -4.60
CA PHE A 112 -1.39 -1.69 -3.79
C PHE A 112 -0.84 -2.28 -2.48
N PHE A 113 0.35 -2.87 -2.49
CA PHE A 113 0.99 -3.32 -1.26
C PHE A 113 1.31 -2.15 -0.31
N LEU A 114 1.85 -1.05 -0.84
CA LEU A 114 2.29 0.11 -0.07
C LEU A 114 1.17 1.11 0.23
N PHE A 115 -0.02 0.94 -0.33
CA PHE A 115 -1.13 1.89 -0.26
C PHE A 115 -1.41 2.44 1.15
N PRO A 116 -1.55 1.61 2.21
CA PRO A 116 -1.82 2.13 3.56
C PRO A 116 -0.68 2.96 4.14
N TYR A 117 0.51 2.95 3.54
CA TYR A 117 1.68 3.73 3.97
C TYR A 117 1.89 5.02 3.17
N LYS A 118 1.12 5.23 2.09
CA LYS A 118 1.30 6.34 1.13
C LYS A 118 0.16 7.37 1.20
N LEU A 119 -0.74 7.26 2.17
CA LEU A 119 -1.95 8.09 2.24
C LEU A 119 -1.63 9.57 2.46
N MET A 120 -0.50 9.89 3.11
CA MET A 120 -0.02 11.25 3.30
C MET A 120 1.14 11.65 2.36
N ASP A 121 1.37 10.92 1.27
CA ASP A 121 2.43 11.28 0.31
C ASP A 121 2.17 12.67 -0.32
N PRO A 122 3.22 13.41 -0.70
CA PRO A 122 3.08 14.69 -1.39
C PRO A 122 2.21 14.56 -2.65
N GLY A 123 1.23 15.44 -2.77
CA GLY A 123 0.31 15.46 -3.92
C GLY A 123 -1.05 14.85 -3.64
N THR A 124 -1.23 14.11 -2.54
CA THR A 124 -2.51 13.59 -2.09
C THR A 124 -3.48 14.70 -1.68
N ILE A 125 -4.76 14.54 -2.00
CA ILE A 125 -5.86 15.42 -1.61
C ILE A 125 -7.00 14.54 -1.09
N TRP A 126 -7.31 14.69 0.19
CA TRP A 126 -8.38 13.96 0.88
C TRP A 126 -9.65 14.79 1.00
N ASN A 127 -10.76 14.17 0.66
CA ASN A 127 -12.09 14.78 0.67
C ASN A 127 -13.07 13.86 1.40
N SER A 128 -14.07 14.46 2.06
CA SER A 128 -15.20 13.72 2.60
C SER A 128 -15.90 12.92 1.50
N TYR A 129 -16.34 11.70 1.82
CA TYR A 129 -17.13 10.87 0.92
C TYR A 129 -18.39 10.39 1.65
N ASP A 130 -19.56 10.63 1.05
CA ASP A 130 -20.84 10.18 1.61
C ASP A 130 -21.09 8.72 1.21
N ASN A 131 -20.65 7.80 2.06
CA ASN A 131 -20.79 6.37 1.81
C ASN A 131 -22.24 5.93 2.08
N ILE A 132 -23.02 5.77 1.00
CA ILE A 132 -24.41 5.30 1.06
C ILE A 132 -24.55 3.78 0.88
N GLU A 133 -23.47 3.02 0.93
CA GLU A 133 -23.49 1.55 0.83
C GLU A 133 -24.22 0.91 2.02
N LYS A 134 -24.77 -0.29 1.82
CA LYS A 134 -25.55 -1.01 2.84
C LYS A 134 -24.74 -1.34 4.10
N ASP A 135 -23.42 -1.45 3.98
CA ASP A 135 -22.48 -1.79 5.06
C ASP A 135 -21.67 -0.58 5.55
N GLN A 136 -22.04 0.65 5.17
CA GLN A 136 -21.36 1.89 5.56
C GLN A 136 -21.08 2.03 7.06
N GLN A 137 -21.93 1.45 7.92
CA GLN A 137 -21.76 1.51 9.37
C GLN A 137 -20.45 0.86 9.84
N ASN A 138 -19.87 -0.03 9.03
CA ASN A 138 -18.63 -0.75 9.34
C ASN A 138 -17.36 0.05 9.01
N TYR A 139 -17.43 1.12 8.20
CA TYR A 139 -16.23 1.75 7.66
C TYR A 139 -16.12 3.26 7.93
N LEU A 140 -14.91 3.73 8.24
CA LEU A 140 -14.52 5.09 7.95
C LEU A 140 -14.26 5.18 6.44
N THR A 141 -14.79 6.19 5.77
CA THR A 141 -14.68 6.31 4.30
C THR A 141 -14.32 7.73 3.90
N GLU A 142 -13.27 7.88 3.10
CA GLU A 142 -12.88 9.15 2.48
C GLU A 142 -12.44 8.94 1.03
N LYS A 143 -12.45 10.02 0.24
CA LYS A 143 -12.03 10.01 -1.15
C LYS A 143 -10.67 10.68 -1.32
N LEU A 144 -9.73 9.93 -1.88
CA LEU A 144 -8.41 10.38 -2.29
C LEU A 144 -8.41 10.75 -3.77
N THR A 145 -7.79 11.90 -4.06
CA THR A 145 -7.49 12.42 -5.39
C THR A 145 -6.08 13.01 -5.38
N PHE A 146 -5.54 13.41 -6.54
CA PHE A 146 -4.17 13.90 -6.62
C PHE A 146 -4.07 15.28 -7.28
N LYS A 147 -3.04 16.04 -6.89
CA LYS A 147 -2.64 17.26 -7.59
C LYS A 147 -2.13 16.90 -8.98
N SER A 148 -2.34 17.78 -9.96
CA SER A 148 -1.74 17.65 -11.28
C SER A 148 -0.22 17.48 -11.20
N GLY A 149 0.33 16.57 -11.99
CA GLY A 149 1.75 16.21 -11.99
C GLY A 149 2.18 15.24 -10.89
N THR A 150 1.25 14.69 -10.10
CA THR A 150 1.55 13.65 -9.11
C THR A 150 1.60 12.27 -9.79
N GLY A 151 2.79 11.70 -9.89
CA GLY A 151 2.99 10.37 -10.49
C GLY A 151 2.58 10.29 -11.97
N ASP A 152 2.43 9.07 -12.46
CA ASP A 152 2.10 8.78 -13.86
C ASP A 152 0.61 9.00 -14.20
N ALA A 153 -0.27 8.96 -13.20
CA ALA A 153 -1.73 8.94 -13.37
C ALA A 153 -2.43 9.86 -12.36
N PRO A 154 -2.19 11.18 -12.39
CA PRO A 154 -2.78 12.13 -11.43
C PRO A 154 -4.31 12.25 -11.53
N ASP A 155 -4.91 11.72 -12.60
CA ASP A 155 -6.35 11.69 -12.82
C ASP A 155 -7.06 10.51 -12.14
N ASP A 156 -6.30 9.57 -11.56
CA ASP A 156 -6.84 8.49 -10.74
C ASP A 156 -7.54 9.05 -9.48
N TRP A 157 -8.50 8.29 -8.96
CA TRP A 157 -9.07 8.53 -7.65
C TRP A 157 -9.27 7.21 -6.91
N TYR A 158 -9.34 7.31 -5.59
CA TYR A 158 -9.61 6.20 -4.70
C TYR A 158 -10.74 6.59 -3.73
N VAL A 159 -11.70 5.68 -3.49
CA VAL A 159 -12.56 5.76 -2.30
C VAL A 159 -12.05 4.71 -1.33
N VAL A 160 -11.59 5.14 -0.17
CA VAL A 160 -10.82 4.31 0.76
C VAL A 160 -11.67 4.00 1.98
N TYR A 161 -11.77 2.73 2.32
CA TYR A 161 -12.61 2.21 3.39
C TYR A 161 -11.71 1.54 4.43
N ALA A 162 -11.70 2.10 5.64
CA ALA A 162 -11.03 1.50 6.78
C ALA A 162 -12.05 0.92 7.75
N ASP A 163 -11.81 -0.27 8.27
CA ASP A 163 -12.66 -0.89 9.29
C ASP A 163 -12.73 0.02 10.53
N LYS A 164 -13.92 0.36 11.01
CA LYS A 164 -14.09 1.31 12.13
C LYS A 164 -13.53 0.82 13.46
N LYS A 165 -13.36 -0.51 13.63
CA LYS A 165 -12.91 -1.07 14.91
C LYS A 165 -11.39 -1.08 14.99
N THR A 166 -10.73 -1.37 13.88
CA THR A 166 -9.28 -1.58 13.81
C THR A 166 -8.54 -0.44 13.11
N ASN A 167 -9.25 0.37 12.33
CA ASN A 167 -8.72 1.33 11.36
C ASN A 167 -7.82 0.70 10.28
N LEU A 168 -7.77 -0.63 10.18
CA LEU A 168 -7.10 -1.31 9.08
C LEU A 168 -7.86 -1.09 7.78
N LEU A 169 -7.12 -1.07 6.69
CA LEU A 169 -7.61 -0.83 5.35
C LEU A 169 -8.38 -2.08 4.92
N GLU A 170 -9.67 -1.93 4.68
CA GLU A 170 -10.52 -3.06 4.30
C GLU A 170 -10.61 -3.16 2.78
N LYS A 171 -10.94 -2.04 2.12
CA LYS A 171 -11.08 -1.99 0.67
C LYS A 171 -10.78 -0.59 0.14
N SER A 172 -10.44 -0.51 -1.14
CA SER A 172 -10.38 0.74 -1.87
C SER A 172 -11.02 0.57 -3.24
N ALA A 173 -12.04 1.37 -3.54
CA ALA A 173 -12.50 1.54 -4.91
C ALA A 173 -11.53 2.46 -5.66
N TYR A 174 -11.36 2.26 -6.96
CA TYR A 174 -10.43 3.03 -7.77
C TYR A 174 -10.77 3.01 -9.25
N ILE A 175 -10.18 3.96 -9.96
CA ILE A 175 -10.05 3.94 -11.42
C ILE A 175 -8.57 3.94 -11.79
N VAL A 176 -8.25 3.43 -12.97
CA VAL A 176 -6.90 3.45 -13.54
C VAL A 176 -6.93 4.18 -14.86
N THR A 177 -6.27 5.33 -14.93
CA THR A 177 -6.29 6.21 -16.09
C THR A 177 -5.10 6.02 -17.03
N LEU A 178 -4.06 5.30 -16.61
CA LEU A 178 -2.86 5.08 -17.44
C LEU A 178 -3.16 4.41 -18.78
N LYS A 179 -4.18 3.53 -18.83
CA LYS A 179 -4.58 2.80 -20.05
C LYS A 179 -5.75 3.45 -20.79
N ALA A 180 -6.49 4.34 -20.14
CA ALA A 180 -7.72 4.93 -20.66
C ALA A 180 -7.93 6.29 -20.02
N GLY A 181 -8.26 7.32 -20.80
CA GLY A 181 -8.55 8.64 -20.22
C GLY A 181 -9.65 8.57 -19.14
N LYS A 182 -9.62 9.49 -18.18
CA LYS A 182 -10.49 9.51 -17.00
C LYS A 182 -11.94 9.13 -17.26
N LYS A 183 -12.57 9.75 -18.27
CA LYS A 183 -13.97 9.51 -18.64
C LYS A 183 -14.28 8.03 -18.97
N ASP A 184 -13.33 7.32 -19.57
CA ASP A 184 -13.51 5.91 -19.91
C ASP A 184 -13.22 5.01 -18.71
N ALA A 185 -12.23 5.37 -17.89
CA ALA A 185 -11.93 4.66 -16.64
C ALA A 185 -13.12 4.72 -15.65
N GLU A 186 -13.80 5.86 -15.55
CA GLU A 186 -14.97 6.07 -14.68
C GLU A 186 -16.21 5.25 -15.09
N LYS A 187 -16.24 4.67 -16.30
CA LYS A 187 -17.35 3.78 -16.71
C LYS A 187 -17.28 2.43 -16.02
N ASN A 188 -16.09 1.98 -15.61
CA ASN A 188 -15.86 0.67 -15.02
C ASN A 188 -14.88 0.78 -13.83
N PRO A 189 -15.26 1.44 -12.73
CA PRO A 189 -14.46 1.47 -11.53
C PRO A 189 -14.35 0.05 -10.93
N HIS A 190 -13.19 -0.21 -10.35
CA HIS A 190 -12.90 -1.47 -9.68
C HIS A 190 -12.68 -1.23 -8.20
N ALA A 191 -12.50 -2.29 -7.43
CA ALA A 191 -12.04 -2.21 -6.06
C ALA A 191 -11.05 -3.32 -5.74
N ILE A 192 -10.15 -3.05 -4.80
CA ILE A 192 -9.29 -4.02 -4.15
C ILE A 192 -9.78 -4.16 -2.70
N GLN A 193 -9.94 -5.39 -2.24
CA GLN A 193 -10.21 -5.72 -0.84
C GLN A 193 -8.98 -6.40 -0.25
N TYR A 194 -8.61 -5.99 0.96
CA TYR A 194 -7.46 -6.48 1.71
C TYR A 194 -7.93 -7.42 2.81
N LEU A 195 -7.50 -8.67 2.75
CA LEU A 195 -7.96 -9.75 3.60
C LEU A 195 -6.77 -10.47 4.25
N ASP A 196 -7.09 -11.29 5.26
CA ASP A 196 -6.15 -12.18 5.93
C ASP A 196 -4.90 -11.45 6.44
N TYR A 197 -5.11 -10.39 7.21
CA TYR A 197 -4.04 -9.65 7.88
C TYR A 197 -3.24 -10.56 8.79
N LYS A 198 -1.90 -10.52 8.64
CA LYS A 198 -0.94 -11.20 9.50
C LYS A 198 0.12 -10.21 9.96
N GLU A 199 0.61 -10.41 11.18
CA GLU A 199 1.75 -9.65 11.68
C GLU A 199 3.06 -10.21 11.12
N VAL A 200 3.88 -9.33 10.57
CA VAL A 200 5.26 -9.60 10.15
C VAL A 200 6.14 -8.57 10.85
N ASP A 201 7.05 -9.02 11.72
CA ASP A 201 7.81 -8.12 12.62
C ASP A 201 6.92 -7.12 13.41
N GLY A 202 5.72 -7.54 13.78
CA GLY A 202 4.74 -6.70 14.47
C GLY A 202 4.03 -5.68 13.58
N ILE A 203 4.18 -5.73 12.26
CA ILE A 203 3.48 -4.86 11.29
C ILE A 203 2.34 -5.67 10.64
N PRO A 204 1.08 -5.20 10.66
CA PRO A 204 -0.03 -5.90 10.05
C PRO A 204 -0.01 -5.75 8.53
N ILE A 205 0.05 -6.89 7.81
CA ILE A 205 0.09 -6.95 6.35
C ILE A 205 -1.01 -7.88 5.84
N ALA A 206 -1.84 -7.39 4.90
CA ALA A 206 -2.84 -8.21 4.23
C ALA A 206 -2.17 -9.24 3.32
N THR A 207 -2.48 -10.52 3.53
CA THR A 207 -1.87 -11.62 2.76
C THR A 207 -2.73 -12.13 1.61
N LYS A 208 -3.96 -11.62 1.50
CA LYS A 208 -4.88 -11.92 0.40
C LYS A 208 -5.50 -10.63 -0.11
N TRP A 209 -5.54 -10.48 -1.43
CA TRP A 209 -6.31 -9.44 -2.08
C TRP A 209 -7.39 -10.04 -2.96
N VAL A 210 -8.55 -9.39 -3.01
CA VAL A 210 -9.60 -9.73 -3.97
C VAL A 210 -9.95 -8.47 -4.75
N PHE A 211 -9.98 -8.61 -6.08
CA PHE A 211 -10.34 -7.54 -6.99
C PHE A 211 -11.79 -7.69 -7.41
N TRP A 212 -12.52 -6.59 -7.41
CA TRP A 212 -13.96 -6.55 -7.63
C TRP A 212 -14.32 -5.50 -8.67
N GLY A 213 -15.46 -5.68 -9.34
CA GLY A 213 -16.21 -4.56 -9.86
C GLY A 213 -16.71 -3.68 -8.69
N TRP A 214 -16.87 -2.38 -8.94
CA TRP A 214 -17.42 -1.47 -7.94
C TRP A 214 -18.52 -0.60 -8.55
N LYS A 215 -19.55 -0.30 -7.75
CA LYS A 215 -20.60 0.66 -8.13
C LYS A 215 -20.93 1.56 -6.96
N GLU A 216 -20.95 2.87 -7.22
CA GLU A 216 -21.32 3.87 -6.23
C GLU A 216 -22.67 3.54 -5.57
N GLY A 217 -22.70 3.62 -4.24
CA GLY A 217 -23.85 3.27 -3.39
C GLY A 217 -24.20 1.78 -3.29
N LYS A 218 -23.63 0.93 -4.15
CA LYS A 218 -23.77 -0.54 -4.04
C LYS A 218 -22.55 -1.20 -3.42
N GLY A 219 -21.36 -0.65 -3.63
CA GLY A 219 -20.09 -1.22 -3.17
C GLY A 219 -19.54 -2.28 -4.13
N LEU A 220 -18.96 -3.33 -3.56
CA LEU A 220 -18.35 -4.45 -4.29
C LEU A 220 -19.41 -5.21 -5.10
N THR A 221 -19.08 -5.63 -6.32
CA THR A 221 -19.98 -6.40 -7.19
C THR A 221 -19.43 -7.78 -7.53
N GLU A 222 -19.07 -8.03 -8.79
CA GLU A 222 -18.50 -9.29 -9.26
C GLU A 222 -17.01 -9.39 -8.93
N GLU A 223 -16.55 -10.59 -8.58
CA GLU A 223 -15.12 -10.86 -8.42
C GLU A 223 -14.44 -10.89 -9.79
N LEU A 224 -13.33 -10.16 -9.91
CA LEU A 224 -12.53 -10.04 -11.13
C LEU A 224 -11.25 -10.85 -11.04
N GLY A 225 -10.68 -10.95 -9.84
CA GLY A 225 -9.40 -11.60 -9.62
C GLY A 225 -8.99 -11.63 -8.15
N GLN A 226 -7.85 -12.25 -7.90
CA GLN A 226 -7.30 -12.40 -6.55
C GLN A 226 -5.77 -12.37 -6.58
N ALA A 227 -5.19 -11.96 -5.47
CA ALA A 227 -3.77 -12.12 -5.21
C ALA A 227 -3.52 -12.79 -3.86
N THR A 228 -2.44 -13.55 -3.76
CA THR A 228 -1.95 -14.10 -2.50
C THR A 228 -0.50 -13.70 -2.32
N LEU A 229 -0.17 -13.23 -1.12
CA LEU A 229 1.16 -12.83 -0.72
C LEU A 229 1.72 -13.83 0.28
N THR A 230 2.94 -14.30 0.03
CA THR A 230 3.63 -15.28 0.88
C THR A 230 5.09 -14.89 1.09
N ASN A 231 5.76 -15.56 2.02
CA ASN A 231 7.19 -15.35 2.33
C ASN A 231 7.56 -13.88 2.62
N ILE A 232 6.63 -13.14 3.23
CA ILE A 232 6.79 -11.74 3.55
C ILE A 232 7.84 -11.58 4.65
N LYS A 233 8.87 -10.78 4.39
CA LYS A 233 9.93 -10.48 5.35
C LYS A 233 10.57 -9.13 5.08
N PHE A 234 11.03 -8.48 6.14
CA PHE A 234 11.86 -7.28 6.02
C PHE A 234 13.33 -7.68 5.89
N ILE A 235 14.04 -6.99 5.01
CA ILE A 235 15.46 -7.28 4.73
C ILE A 235 16.27 -5.98 4.67
N LYS A 236 17.59 -6.14 4.73
CA LYS A 236 18.56 -5.15 4.24
C LYS A 236 18.72 -5.38 2.75
N ALA A 237 18.58 -4.31 1.94
CA ALA A 237 18.69 -4.44 0.51
C ALA A 237 20.15 -4.31 0.10
N ASP A 238 20.58 -5.09 -0.89
CA ASP A 238 21.84 -4.81 -1.56
C ASP A 238 21.57 -3.75 -2.63
N ALA A 239 22.40 -2.71 -2.71
CA ALA A 239 22.27 -1.72 -3.78
C ALA A 239 22.38 -2.37 -5.16
N ALA A 240 23.18 -3.44 -5.28
CA ALA A 240 23.33 -4.23 -6.49
C ALA A 240 22.03 -4.94 -6.93
N ASP A 241 21.07 -5.17 -6.02
CA ASP A 241 19.78 -5.79 -6.35
C ASP A 241 18.94 -4.89 -7.29
N PHE A 242 19.21 -3.58 -7.30
CA PHE A 242 18.49 -2.59 -8.11
C PHE A 242 19.31 -2.08 -9.31
N GLU A 243 20.47 -2.69 -9.59
CA GLU A 243 21.26 -2.34 -10.77
C GLU A 243 20.81 -3.19 -11.98
N PRO A 244 20.35 -2.57 -13.08
CA PRO A 244 19.96 -3.32 -14.27
C PRO A 244 21.18 -3.94 -14.95
N ALA A 245 21.02 -5.16 -15.47
CA ALA A 245 22.04 -5.76 -16.31
C ALA A 245 22.19 -4.97 -17.61
N THR A 246 23.38 -5.04 -18.23
CA THR A 246 23.72 -4.23 -19.41
C THR A 246 22.85 -4.51 -20.64
N ASP A 247 22.21 -5.67 -20.69
CA ASP A 247 21.31 -6.11 -21.75
C ASP A 247 19.82 -5.77 -21.48
N PHE A 248 19.51 -5.16 -20.33
CA PHE A 248 18.14 -4.76 -20.03
C PHE A 248 17.69 -3.60 -20.93
N LYS A 249 16.43 -3.68 -21.36
CA LYS A 249 15.75 -2.59 -22.06
C LYS A 249 15.26 -1.55 -21.04
N LYS A 250 15.03 -0.32 -21.50
CA LYS A 250 14.46 0.77 -20.70
C LYS A 250 13.05 1.12 -21.18
N LYS A 251 12.15 1.49 -20.26
CA LYS A 251 10.79 1.96 -20.54
C LYS A 251 10.42 3.20 -19.73
#